data_AF-A0A2S2NN87-F1
#
_entry.id   AF-A0A2S2NN87-F1
#
_cell.length_a   1.000
_cell.length_b   1.000
_cell.length_c   1.000
_cell.angle_alpha   90.00
_cell.angle_beta   90.00
_cell.angle_gamma   90.00
#
_symmetry.space_group_name_H-M   'P 1'
#
loop_
_entity.id
_entity.type
_entity.pdbx_description
1 polymer ?
#
loop_
_entity_poly.entity_id
_entity_poly.type
_entity_poly.pdbx_seq_one_letter_code
_entity_poly.pdbx_strand_id
1 'polypeptide(L)'
;MKLEIVVWIIHFASRVYTLPDTIRIGGLFHPNDINQENVFKHAIHDVNANRLILSRSNLSGQVEKVSPQDSFHASKRVCSLLRLGVAAVFGPQSAQISSHVQSICDTMEIPHLETRWDYKLRRESCLVNLYPHPTVLSKAYLDLVKKWGWKSFTIIYESNEGLVRLQELLKARNGAFSAYPITIRQLGSSRDHRPLLKQIKNSAESHIVLDCSTEKIYDVLKQAQQIGMMSDYHSYLITSLDLHTIDLDEFKYGGTNITGFRLINPDTPVVQKVLKQWGENFTVMSTETALIYDAVHLFARALHDLDSSQKIDIKPLSCDASDTWSHGYSLINYMKIVMEKIRNIVINIS
;
A
#
# COMPACT_ATOMS: atom_id res chain seq x y z
N MET A 1 57.53 -54.29 17.99
CA MET A 1 56.08 -54.10 18.17
C MET A 1 55.82 -52.59 18.13
N LYS A 2 55.50 -52.04 16.95
CA LYS A 2 55.25 -50.60 16.78
C LYS A 2 53.76 -50.35 17.03
N LEU A 3 53.45 -49.55 18.04
CA LEU A 3 52.09 -49.06 18.31
C LEU A 3 51.86 -47.84 17.41
N GLU A 4 50.99 -47.96 16.42
CA GLU A 4 50.48 -46.80 15.69
C GLU A 4 49.23 -46.26 16.40
N ILE A 5 49.32 -45.02 16.86
CA ILE A 5 48.21 -44.28 17.44
C ILE A 5 47.47 -43.61 16.28
N VAL A 6 46.31 -44.16 15.91
CA VAL A 6 45.42 -43.56 14.91
C VAL A 6 44.57 -42.50 15.61
N VAL A 7 44.91 -41.23 15.38
CA VAL A 7 44.10 -40.08 15.82
C VAL A 7 42.92 -39.92 14.87
N TRP A 8 41.72 -40.25 15.34
CA TRP A 8 40.48 -39.96 14.63
C TRP A 8 40.12 -38.48 14.81
N ILE A 9 40.38 -37.66 13.78
CA ILE A 9 39.86 -36.29 13.70
C ILE A 9 38.38 -36.39 13.35
N ILE A 10 37.52 -36.30 14.36
CA ILE A 10 36.07 -36.14 14.17
C ILE A 10 35.85 -34.72 13.66
N HIS A 11 35.68 -34.56 12.34
CA HIS A 11 35.16 -33.34 11.75
C HIS A 11 33.70 -33.18 12.18
N PHE A 12 33.47 -32.42 13.25
CA PHE A 12 32.17 -31.84 13.54
C PHE A 12 31.86 -30.83 12.42
N ALA A 13 31.22 -31.28 11.35
CA ALA A 13 30.63 -30.39 10.37
C ALA A 13 29.42 -29.70 11.02
N SER A 14 29.67 -28.61 11.76
CA SER A 14 28.63 -27.69 12.12
C SER A 14 28.00 -27.18 10.82
N ARG A 15 26.78 -27.60 10.50
CA ARG A 15 26.02 -26.98 9.41
C ARG A 15 25.92 -25.50 9.74
N VAL A 16 26.64 -24.68 8.97
CA VAL A 16 26.54 -23.23 9.06
C VAL A 16 25.25 -22.87 8.35
N TYR A 17 24.17 -22.67 9.11
CA TYR A 17 22.90 -22.17 8.59
C TYR A 17 23.05 -20.69 8.26
N THR A 18 23.35 -20.40 7.00
CA THR A 18 23.23 -19.08 6.38
C THR A 18 21.94 -19.02 5.59
N LEU A 19 21.49 -17.80 5.23
CA LEU A 19 20.47 -17.64 4.21
C LEU A 19 20.77 -18.51 2.97
N PRO A 20 19.74 -19.11 2.35
CA PRO A 20 19.92 -19.89 1.12
C PRO A 20 20.36 -18.98 -0.04
N ASP A 21 21.02 -19.56 -1.05
CA ASP A 21 21.41 -18.84 -2.28
C ASP A 21 20.21 -18.20 -2.99
N THR A 22 19.03 -18.80 -2.84
CA THR A 22 17.77 -18.30 -3.38
C THR A 22 16.70 -18.22 -2.30
N ILE A 23 16.19 -17.01 -2.07
CA ILE A 23 15.09 -16.72 -1.14
C ILE A 23 13.83 -16.52 -1.97
N ARG A 24 12.83 -17.38 -1.77
CA ARG A 24 11.55 -17.28 -2.50
C ARG A 24 10.62 -16.31 -1.77
N ILE A 25 9.93 -15.47 -2.52
CA ILE A 25 8.84 -14.63 -1.99
C ILE A 25 7.60 -14.78 -2.88
N GLY A 26 6.43 -14.82 -2.27
CA GLY A 26 5.16 -15.02 -2.97
C GLY A 26 4.48 -13.70 -3.31
N GLY A 27 3.97 -13.54 -4.53
CA GLY A 27 3.16 -12.40 -4.94
C GLY A 27 1.76 -12.84 -5.37
N LEU A 28 0.72 -12.32 -4.73
CA LEU A 28 -0.68 -12.59 -5.04
C LEU A 28 -1.27 -11.40 -5.78
N PHE A 29 -1.54 -11.55 -7.06
CA PHE A 29 -2.06 -10.46 -7.90
C PHE A 29 -3.34 -10.84 -8.60
N HIS A 30 -4.19 -9.84 -8.84
CA HIS A 30 -5.34 -10.02 -9.71
C HIS A 30 -4.88 -10.32 -11.16
N PRO A 31 -5.63 -11.12 -11.95
CA PRO A 31 -5.30 -11.37 -13.36
C PRO A 31 -5.13 -10.09 -14.19
N ASN A 32 -5.92 -9.04 -13.90
CA ASN A 32 -5.88 -7.77 -14.64
C ASN A 32 -4.82 -6.79 -14.10
N ASP A 33 -4.22 -7.04 -12.93
CA ASP A 33 -3.25 -6.14 -12.30
C ASP A 33 -1.83 -6.43 -12.81
N ILE A 34 -1.62 -6.25 -14.11
CA ILE A 34 -0.33 -6.52 -14.77
C ILE A 34 0.76 -5.58 -14.23
N ASN A 35 0.40 -4.32 -13.95
CA ASN A 35 1.34 -3.33 -13.45
C ASN A 35 1.94 -3.73 -12.10
N GLN A 36 1.11 -4.22 -11.18
CA GLN A 36 1.54 -4.65 -9.86
C GLN A 36 2.51 -5.84 -9.93
N GLU A 37 2.23 -6.81 -10.79
CA GLU A 37 3.13 -7.95 -11.03
C GLU A 37 4.47 -7.49 -11.63
N ASN A 38 4.44 -6.57 -12.60
CA ASN A 38 5.65 -6.05 -13.23
C ASN A 38 6.52 -5.30 -12.22
N VAL A 39 5.92 -4.49 -11.34
CA VAL A 39 6.65 -3.80 -10.27
C VAL A 39 7.30 -4.79 -9.32
N PHE A 40 6.55 -5.81 -8.91
CA PHE A 40 7.05 -6.83 -8.00
C PHE A 40 8.29 -7.52 -8.56
N LYS A 41 8.23 -7.95 -9.84
CA LYS A 41 9.37 -8.55 -10.54
C LYS A 41 10.53 -7.57 -10.71
N HIS A 42 10.22 -6.32 -11.03
CA HIS A 42 11.23 -5.28 -11.21
C HIS A 42 11.95 -4.94 -9.90
N ALA A 43 11.23 -4.82 -8.79
CA ALA A 43 11.79 -4.58 -7.47
C ALA A 43 12.72 -5.73 -7.03
N ILE A 44 12.34 -6.98 -7.33
CA ILE A 44 13.20 -8.16 -7.12
C ILE A 44 14.51 -8.04 -7.92
N HIS A 45 14.41 -7.66 -9.19
CA HIS A 45 15.59 -7.46 -10.03
C HIS A 45 16.50 -6.37 -9.47
N ASP A 46 15.94 -5.22 -9.06
CA ASP A 46 16.70 -4.12 -8.48
C ASP A 46 17.39 -4.48 -7.16
N VAL A 47 16.71 -5.25 -6.30
CA VAL A 47 17.32 -5.78 -5.06
C VAL A 47 18.49 -6.70 -5.39
N ASN A 48 18.31 -7.65 -6.32
CA ASN A 48 19.37 -8.61 -6.70
C ASN A 48 20.57 -7.91 -7.38
N ALA A 49 20.35 -6.79 -8.05
CA ALA A 49 21.42 -5.99 -8.64
C ALA A 49 22.20 -5.18 -7.58
N ASN A 50 21.65 -4.98 -6.38
CA ASN A 50 22.25 -4.18 -5.32
C ASN A 50 23.18 -5.02 -4.43
N ARG A 51 24.49 -4.88 -4.62
CA ARG A 51 25.51 -5.60 -3.84
C ARG A 51 25.57 -5.26 -2.35
N LEU A 52 24.88 -4.20 -1.90
CA LEU A 52 24.85 -3.80 -0.49
C LEU A 52 23.76 -4.50 0.32
N ILE A 53 22.77 -5.12 -0.34
CA ILE A 53 21.63 -5.77 0.31
C ILE A 53 21.63 -7.24 -0.13
N LEU A 54 21.52 -8.17 0.83
CA LEU A 54 21.49 -9.61 0.56
C LEU A 54 22.64 -10.09 -0.37
N SER A 55 23.87 -9.63 -0.14
CA SER A 55 25.02 -9.85 -1.05
C SER A 55 25.38 -11.31 -1.35
N ARG A 56 24.82 -12.28 -0.62
CA ARG A 56 25.06 -13.72 -0.75
C ARG A 56 23.84 -14.51 -1.25
N SER A 57 22.70 -13.85 -1.44
CA SER A 57 21.42 -14.50 -1.73
C SER A 57 20.62 -13.69 -2.73
N ASN A 58 19.96 -14.36 -3.68
CA ASN A 58 19.07 -13.71 -4.63
C ASN A 58 17.60 -13.94 -4.23
N LEU A 59 16.78 -12.91 -4.38
CA LEU A 59 15.34 -13.01 -4.30
C LEU A 59 14.77 -13.67 -5.58
N SER A 60 13.78 -14.53 -5.40
CA SER A 60 13.03 -15.18 -6.48
C SER A 60 11.52 -15.02 -6.23
N GLY A 61 10.82 -14.37 -7.15
CA GLY A 61 9.38 -14.13 -7.06
C GLY A 61 8.56 -15.31 -7.56
N GLN A 62 7.65 -15.80 -6.73
CA GLN A 62 6.65 -16.81 -7.07
C GLN A 62 5.28 -16.11 -7.19
N VAL A 63 4.85 -15.87 -8.43
CA VAL A 63 3.60 -15.13 -8.69
C VAL A 63 2.44 -16.11 -8.83
N GLU A 64 1.37 -15.85 -8.09
CA GLU A 64 0.11 -16.56 -8.18
C GLU A 64 -1.02 -15.58 -8.48
N LYS A 65 -1.97 -16.00 -9.33
CA LYS A 65 -3.12 -15.20 -9.72
C LYS A 65 -4.34 -15.57 -8.92
N VAL A 66 -5.02 -14.56 -8.36
CA VAL A 66 -6.21 -14.73 -7.54
C VAL A 66 -7.34 -13.80 -8.00
N SER A 67 -8.50 -14.37 -8.31
CA SER A 67 -9.69 -13.60 -8.67
C SER A 67 -10.37 -13.06 -7.41
N PRO A 68 -11.00 -11.87 -7.44
CA PRO A 68 -11.67 -11.29 -6.29
C PRO A 68 -12.82 -12.22 -5.86
N GLN A 69 -13.11 -12.26 -4.56
CA GLN A 69 -14.16 -13.09 -3.96
C GLN A 69 -13.94 -14.62 -4.00
N ASP A 70 -12.81 -15.09 -4.53
CA ASP A 70 -12.45 -16.51 -4.52
C ASP A 70 -11.47 -16.85 -3.38
N SER A 71 -11.97 -16.79 -2.15
CA SER A 71 -11.17 -17.04 -0.95
C SER A 71 -10.62 -18.47 -0.88
N PHE A 72 -11.37 -19.44 -1.39
CA PHE A 72 -10.96 -20.85 -1.38
C PHE A 72 -9.75 -21.10 -2.29
N HIS A 73 -9.80 -20.62 -3.54
CA HIS A 73 -8.64 -20.75 -4.43
C HIS A 73 -7.46 -19.91 -3.93
N ALA A 74 -7.70 -18.72 -3.37
CA ALA A 74 -6.64 -17.93 -2.76
C ALA A 74 -5.92 -18.69 -1.64
N SER A 75 -6.65 -19.32 -0.72
CA SER A 75 -6.05 -20.16 0.33
C SER A 75 -5.21 -21.30 -0.25
N LYS A 76 -5.69 -21.97 -1.31
CA LYS A 76 -4.90 -23.01 -2.00
C LYS A 76 -3.62 -22.45 -2.62
N ARG A 77 -3.65 -21.25 -3.22
CA ARG A 77 -2.47 -20.60 -3.78
C ARG A 77 -1.46 -20.24 -2.71
N VAL A 78 -1.90 -19.67 -1.58
CA VAL A 78 -1.03 -19.42 -0.43
C VAL A 78 -0.37 -20.70 0.06
N CYS A 79 -1.13 -21.77 0.28
CA CYS A 79 -0.58 -23.05 0.71
C CYS A 79 0.41 -23.64 -0.30
N SER A 80 0.20 -23.41 -1.60
CA SER A 80 1.17 -23.77 -2.63
C SER A 80 2.49 -23.00 -2.46
N LEU A 81 2.42 -21.69 -2.24
CA LEU A 81 3.59 -20.84 -1.97
C LEU A 81 4.33 -21.30 -0.71
N LEU A 82 3.62 -21.64 0.36
CA LEU A 82 4.22 -22.14 1.61
C LEU A 82 4.96 -23.47 1.40
N ARG A 83 4.41 -24.39 0.61
CA ARG A 83 5.11 -25.64 0.23
C ARG A 83 6.37 -25.40 -0.60
N LEU A 84 6.48 -24.27 -1.28
CA LEU A 84 7.71 -23.84 -1.95
C LEU A 84 8.72 -23.21 -0.99
N GLY A 85 8.37 -22.93 0.27
CA GLY A 85 9.24 -22.28 1.24
C GLY A 85 9.44 -20.80 0.96
N VAL A 86 8.35 -20.07 0.71
CA VAL A 86 8.41 -18.60 0.62
C VAL A 86 8.70 -17.99 1.99
N ALA A 87 9.50 -16.92 2.02
CA ALA A 87 9.84 -16.18 3.23
C ALA A 87 8.86 -15.04 3.55
N ALA A 88 8.01 -14.67 2.59
CA ALA A 88 6.94 -13.68 2.76
C ALA A 88 5.91 -13.82 1.64
N VAL A 89 4.70 -13.30 1.89
CA VAL A 89 3.59 -13.20 0.92
C VAL A 89 3.23 -11.73 0.73
N PHE A 90 3.12 -11.28 -0.51
CA PHE A 90 2.80 -9.91 -0.91
C PHE A 90 1.42 -9.85 -1.57
N GLY A 91 0.62 -8.86 -1.20
CA GLY A 91 -0.76 -8.72 -1.66
C GLY A 91 -1.69 -9.82 -1.10
N PRO A 92 -2.96 -9.87 -1.52
CA PRO A 92 -3.54 -9.19 -2.69
C PRO A 92 -4.16 -7.81 -2.35
N GLN A 93 -4.66 -7.10 -3.38
CA GLN A 93 -5.38 -5.83 -3.20
C GLN A 93 -6.85 -6.00 -2.77
N SER A 94 -7.43 -7.19 -2.91
CA SER A 94 -8.82 -7.46 -2.52
C SER A 94 -8.93 -7.64 -1.00
N ALA A 95 -9.70 -6.76 -0.35
CA ALA A 95 -9.94 -6.77 1.10
C ALA A 95 -10.48 -8.12 1.61
N GLN A 96 -11.37 -8.72 0.83
CA GLN A 96 -12.03 -9.98 1.18
C GLN A 96 -11.00 -11.10 1.23
N ILE A 97 -10.17 -11.21 0.19
CA ILE A 97 -9.17 -12.28 0.07
C ILE A 97 -8.02 -12.06 1.05
N SER A 98 -7.58 -10.81 1.22
CA SER A 98 -6.55 -10.43 2.20
C SER A 98 -6.79 -11.04 3.57
N SER A 99 -8.03 -10.97 4.06
CA SER A 99 -8.37 -11.51 5.39
C SER A 99 -8.15 -13.02 5.53
N HIS A 100 -8.31 -13.78 4.44
CA HIS A 100 -8.04 -15.22 4.43
C HIS A 100 -6.54 -15.52 4.32
N VAL A 101 -5.83 -14.78 3.45
CA VAL A 101 -4.37 -14.87 3.31
C VAL A 101 -3.69 -14.56 4.65
N GLN A 102 -4.13 -13.50 5.31
CA GLN A 102 -3.64 -13.07 6.60
C GLN A 102 -3.85 -14.13 7.68
N SER A 103 -5.03 -14.76 7.74
CA SER A 103 -5.29 -15.84 8.70
C SER A 103 -4.32 -17.01 8.54
N ILE A 104 -3.96 -17.37 7.30
CA ILE A 104 -2.98 -18.42 7.03
C ILE A 104 -1.59 -17.94 7.45
N CYS A 105 -1.22 -16.71 7.09
CA CYS A 105 0.07 -16.12 7.41
C CYS A 105 0.31 -16.02 8.93
N ASP A 106 -0.70 -15.63 9.71
CA ASP A 106 -0.62 -15.62 11.17
C ASP A 106 -0.46 -17.04 11.75
N THR A 107 -1.18 -18.02 11.20
CA THR A 107 -1.10 -19.43 11.66
C THR A 107 0.28 -20.02 11.39
N MET A 108 0.87 -19.71 10.23
CA MET A 108 2.14 -20.28 9.79
C MET A 108 3.36 -19.41 10.15
N GLU A 109 3.12 -18.27 10.81
CA GLU A 109 4.13 -17.26 11.18
C GLU A 109 4.92 -16.76 9.97
N ILE A 110 4.23 -16.48 8.87
CA ILE A 110 4.83 -15.96 7.63
C ILE A 110 4.46 -14.49 7.48
N PRO A 111 5.42 -13.60 7.23
CA PRO A 111 5.12 -12.20 6.99
C PRO A 111 4.19 -11.99 5.79
N HIS A 112 3.15 -11.21 6.00
CA HIS A 112 2.20 -10.77 4.99
C HIS A 112 2.36 -9.27 4.76
N LEU A 113 2.70 -8.87 3.55
CA LEU A 113 2.90 -7.47 3.16
C LEU A 113 1.74 -6.99 2.29
N GLU A 114 1.05 -5.97 2.76
CA GLU A 114 -0.06 -5.32 2.05
C GLU A 114 0.29 -3.90 1.61
N THR A 115 -0.31 -3.48 0.50
CA THR A 115 -0.13 -2.13 -0.07
C THR A 115 -1.45 -1.45 -0.39
N ARG A 116 -2.55 -1.98 0.17
CA ARG A 116 -3.94 -1.52 -0.01
C ARG A 116 -4.42 -0.73 1.19
N TRP A 117 -5.41 0.12 0.97
CA TRP A 117 -6.11 0.77 2.06
C TRP A 117 -6.89 -0.24 2.92
N ASP A 118 -6.71 -0.20 4.24
CA ASP A 118 -7.54 -0.92 5.21
C ASP A 118 -7.79 -0.04 6.44
N TYR A 119 -9.02 -0.07 6.95
CA TYR A 119 -9.45 0.65 8.14
C TYR A 119 -9.55 -0.26 9.38
N LYS A 120 -9.42 -1.57 9.20
CA LYS A 120 -9.47 -2.53 10.29
C LYS A 120 -8.25 -2.34 11.19
N LEU A 121 -8.48 -1.87 12.41
CA LEU A 121 -7.48 -1.85 13.48
C LEU A 121 -7.29 -3.28 14.00
N ARG A 122 -6.61 -4.13 13.23
CA ARG A 122 -6.22 -5.46 13.70
C ARG A 122 -4.75 -5.48 14.07
N ARG A 123 -4.47 -5.94 15.28
CA ARG A 123 -3.12 -6.35 15.68
C ARG A 123 -2.86 -7.74 15.12
N GLU A 124 -2.91 -7.86 13.80
CA GLU A 124 -2.47 -9.07 13.12
C GLU A 124 -0.95 -9.13 13.26
N SER A 125 -0.47 -10.20 13.92
CA SER A 125 0.91 -10.27 14.37
C SER A 125 1.88 -10.37 13.19
N CYS A 126 1.43 -10.91 12.05
CA CYS A 126 2.21 -11.07 10.84
C CYS A 126 1.95 -10.07 9.70
N LEU A 127 1.06 -9.10 9.89
CA LEU A 127 0.75 -8.10 8.87
C LEU A 127 1.70 -6.88 8.93
N VAL A 128 2.22 -6.50 7.76
CA VAL A 128 2.87 -5.20 7.54
C VAL A 128 2.18 -4.52 6.35
N ASN A 129 1.32 -3.55 6.64
CA ASN A 129 0.67 -2.74 5.61
C ASN A 129 1.43 -1.42 5.41
N LEU A 130 1.90 -1.18 4.19
CA LEU A 130 2.63 0.04 3.82
C LEU A 130 1.70 1.19 3.43
N TYR A 131 0.42 0.93 3.17
CA TYR A 131 -0.56 1.97 2.90
C TYR A 131 -0.86 2.76 4.18
N PRO A 132 -0.87 4.11 4.14
CA PRO A 132 -1.15 4.91 5.33
C PRO A 132 -2.51 4.60 5.94
N HIS A 133 -2.54 4.37 7.25
CA HIS A 133 -3.80 4.10 7.94
C HIS A 133 -4.79 5.27 7.76
N PRO A 134 -6.10 5.01 7.51
CA PRO A 134 -7.06 6.06 7.21
C PRO A 134 -7.14 7.17 8.26
N THR A 135 -6.96 6.88 9.55
CA THR A 135 -6.89 7.91 10.61
C THR A 135 -5.74 8.91 10.39
N VAL A 136 -4.59 8.46 9.89
CA VAL A 136 -3.43 9.34 9.64
C VAL A 136 -3.74 10.29 8.50
N LEU A 137 -4.30 9.77 7.40
CA LEU A 137 -4.74 10.59 6.26
C LEU A 137 -5.84 11.56 6.68
N SER A 138 -6.86 11.09 7.41
CA SER A 138 -7.97 11.90 7.90
C SER A 138 -7.50 13.06 8.78
N LYS A 139 -6.51 12.81 9.65
CA LYS A 139 -5.89 13.85 10.47
C LYS A 139 -5.11 14.86 9.63
N ALA A 140 -4.35 14.39 8.62
CA ALA A 140 -3.65 15.29 7.70
C ALA A 140 -4.62 16.19 6.93
N TYR A 141 -5.76 15.66 6.48
CA TYR A 141 -6.82 16.44 5.84
C TYR A 141 -7.40 17.49 6.79
N LEU A 142 -7.69 17.10 8.03
CA LEU A 142 -8.17 18.01 9.08
C LEU A 142 -7.17 19.14 9.38
N ASP A 143 -5.89 18.82 9.47
CA ASP A 143 -4.84 19.80 9.75
C ASP A 143 -4.69 20.79 8.58
N LEU A 144 -4.87 20.34 7.33
CA LEU A 144 -4.86 21.20 6.15
C LEU A 144 -6.07 22.16 6.12
N VAL A 145 -7.28 21.63 6.36
CA VAL A 145 -8.52 22.42 6.46
C VAL A 145 -8.38 23.50 7.55
N LYS A 146 -7.82 23.14 8.71
CA LYS A 146 -7.53 24.10 9.80
C LYS A 146 -6.50 25.15 9.38
N LYS A 147 -5.41 24.73 8.72
CA LYS A 147 -4.34 25.63 8.27
C LYS A 147 -4.83 26.67 7.27
N TRP A 148 -5.75 26.31 6.39
CA TRP A 148 -6.39 27.25 5.46
C TRP A 148 -7.48 28.10 6.11
N GLY A 149 -7.83 27.85 7.37
CA GLY A 149 -8.86 28.60 8.07
C GLY A 149 -10.25 28.41 7.48
N TRP A 150 -10.53 27.26 6.85
CA TRP A 150 -11.87 26.93 6.38
C TRP A 150 -12.84 26.94 7.56
N LYS A 151 -13.92 27.71 7.44
CA LYS A 151 -14.93 27.83 8.51
C LYS A 151 -16.06 26.83 8.28
N SER A 152 -16.63 26.81 7.08
CA SER A 152 -17.59 25.81 6.63
C SER A 152 -17.07 25.07 5.41
N PHE A 153 -17.51 23.83 5.23
CA PHE A 153 -17.23 23.04 4.03
C PHE A 153 -18.26 21.92 3.86
N THR A 154 -18.39 21.42 2.64
CA THR A 154 -19.21 20.24 2.32
C THR A 154 -18.32 19.03 2.03
N ILE A 155 -18.59 17.92 2.71
CA ILE A 155 -18.00 16.62 2.43
C ILE A 155 -18.89 15.88 1.42
N ILE A 156 -18.35 15.55 0.26
CA ILE A 156 -18.95 14.67 -0.73
C ILE A 156 -18.23 13.32 -0.65
N TYR A 157 -18.95 12.25 -0.32
CA TYR A 157 -18.38 10.91 -0.21
C TYR A 157 -19.11 9.92 -1.11
N GLU A 158 -18.41 8.96 -1.70
CA GLU A 158 -19.02 7.94 -2.58
C GLU A 158 -19.63 6.77 -1.80
N SER A 159 -18.86 6.13 -0.93
CA SER A 159 -19.25 4.89 -0.25
C SER A 159 -19.20 5.02 1.27
N ASN A 160 -19.89 4.13 1.98
CA ASN A 160 -19.90 4.13 3.45
C ASN A 160 -18.49 3.95 4.03
N GLU A 161 -17.61 3.23 3.33
CA GLU A 161 -16.19 3.11 3.68
C GLU A 161 -15.44 4.45 3.60
N GLY A 162 -15.84 5.34 2.68
CA GLY A 162 -15.31 6.71 2.58
C GLY A 162 -15.51 7.50 3.87
N LEU A 163 -16.64 7.31 4.57
CA LEU A 163 -16.87 7.96 5.87
C LEU A 163 -15.84 7.53 6.93
N VAL A 164 -15.38 6.28 6.88
CA VAL A 164 -14.33 5.78 7.80
C VAL A 164 -12.99 6.47 7.50
N ARG A 165 -12.68 6.71 6.22
CA ARG A 165 -11.49 7.48 5.79
C ARG A 165 -11.56 8.95 6.20
N LEU A 166 -12.76 9.49 6.36
CA LEU A 166 -13.00 10.88 6.78
C LEU A 166 -13.34 11.03 8.27
N GLN A 167 -13.13 9.98 9.08
CA GLN A 167 -13.58 9.97 10.47
C GLN A 167 -13.09 11.16 11.32
N GLU A 168 -11.86 11.65 11.12
CA GLU A 168 -11.33 12.75 11.94
C GLU A 168 -11.94 14.10 11.52
N LEU A 169 -12.19 14.29 10.23
CA LEU A 169 -12.97 15.44 9.73
C LEU A 169 -14.40 15.43 10.27
N LEU A 170 -15.03 14.26 10.31
CA LEU A 170 -16.40 14.09 10.84
C LEU A 170 -16.46 14.37 12.35
N LYS A 171 -15.50 13.87 13.12
CA LYS A 171 -15.39 14.13 14.57
C LYS A 171 -15.15 15.61 14.87
N ALA A 172 -14.45 16.32 13.99
CA ALA A 172 -14.15 17.74 14.18
C ALA A 172 -15.42 18.63 14.19
N ARG A 173 -16.54 18.15 13.65
CA ARG A 173 -17.86 18.81 13.74
C ARG A 173 -18.28 19.08 15.19
N ASN A 174 -18.01 18.16 16.11
CA ASN A 174 -18.40 18.29 17.52
C ASN A 174 -17.32 18.98 18.37
N GLY A 175 -16.25 19.48 17.74
CA GLY A 175 -15.12 20.11 18.40
C GLY A 175 -14.71 21.41 17.71
N ALA A 176 -13.58 21.40 17.00
CA ALA A 176 -12.97 22.58 16.40
C ALA A 176 -13.89 23.35 15.42
N PHE A 177 -14.88 22.67 14.82
CA PHE A 177 -15.87 23.28 13.92
C PHE A 177 -17.28 23.33 14.51
N SER A 178 -17.45 23.21 15.83
CA SER A 178 -18.80 23.24 16.44
C SER A 178 -19.58 24.53 16.15
N ALA A 179 -18.87 25.63 15.89
CA ALA A 179 -19.45 26.92 15.55
C ALA A 179 -19.86 27.04 14.07
N TYR A 180 -19.50 26.08 13.20
CA TYR A 180 -19.69 26.17 11.77
C TYR A 180 -20.29 24.90 11.16
N PRO A 181 -21.18 25.02 10.17
CA PRO A 181 -21.82 23.85 9.58
C PRO A 181 -20.83 23.05 8.71
N ILE A 182 -20.65 21.77 9.05
CA ILE A 182 -20.09 20.76 8.14
C ILE A 182 -21.27 20.01 7.52
N THR A 183 -21.44 20.14 6.21
CA THR A 183 -22.50 19.42 5.47
C THR A 183 -21.93 18.13 4.90
N ILE A 184 -22.68 17.04 5.00
CA ILE A 184 -22.26 15.73 4.48
C ILE A 184 -23.26 15.31 3.40
N ARG A 185 -22.74 14.90 2.24
CA ARG A 185 -23.53 14.50 1.07
C ARG A 185 -22.95 13.25 0.44
N GLN A 186 -23.81 12.29 0.11
CA GLN A 186 -23.38 11.10 -0.61
C GLN A 186 -23.44 11.34 -2.11
N LEU A 187 -22.37 10.97 -2.83
CA LEU A 187 -22.36 10.86 -4.27
C LEU A 187 -23.23 9.66 -4.66
N GLY A 188 -24.38 9.91 -5.27
CA GLY A 188 -25.28 8.84 -5.70
C GLY A 188 -24.61 7.91 -6.72
N SER A 189 -25.16 6.72 -6.91
CA SER A 189 -24.74 5.76 -7.94
C SER A 189 -25.05 6.21 -9.38
N SER A 190 -25.84 7.27 -9.52
CA SER A 190 -26.12 7.93 -10.80
C SER A 190 -24.84 8.47 -11.44
N ARG A 191 -24.74 8.41 -12.77
CA ARG A 191 -23.69 9.10 -13.54
C ARG A 191 -23.86 10.61 -13.56
N ASP A 192 -25.08 11.09 -13.29
CA ASP A 192 -25.37 12.52 -13.21
C ASP A 192 -25.31 12.99 -11.75
N HIS A 193 -24.26 13.75 -11.44
CA HIS A 193 -23.97 14.37 -10.15
C HIS A 193 -24.42 15.84 -10.08
N ARG A 194 -24.84 16.44 -11.20
CA ARG A 194 -25.28 17.85 -11.26
C ARG A 194 -26.40 18.19 -10.28
N PRO A 195 -27.41 17.34 -10.00
CA PRO A 195 -28.44 17.66 -9.02
C PRO A 195 -27.86 17.88 -7.62
N LEU A 196 -26.94 17.01 -7.18
CA LEU A 196 -26.26 17.15 -5.89
C LEU A 196 -25.39 18.40 -5.86
N LEU A 197 -24.58 18.60 -6.89
CA LEU A 197 -23.68 19.76 -6.97
C LEU A 197 -24.49 21.08 -6.99
N LYS A 198 -25.64 21.13 -7.68
CA LYS A 198 -26.56 22.29 -7.64
C LYS A 198 -27.09 22.55 -6.23
N GLN A 199 -27.41 21.51 -5.45
CA GLN A 199 -27.83 21.69 -4.06
C GLN A 199 -26.72 22.32 -3.21
N ILE A 200 -25.47 21.90 -3.42
CA ILE A 200 -24.29 22.44 -2.71
C ILE A 200 -24.02 23.89 -3.14
N LYS A 201 -24.11 24.17 -4.45
CA LYS A 201 -24.01 25.54 -4.97
C LYS A 201 -25.06 26.46 -4.37
N ASN A 202 -26.31 25.99 -4.28
CA ASN A 202 -27.42 26.76 -3.73
C ASN A 202 -27.30 27.00 -2.21
N SER A 203 -26.53 26.19 -1.49
CA SER A 203 -26.16 26.47 -0.09
C SER A 203 -25.02 27.49 0.05
N ALA A 204 -24.52 28.04 -1.06
CA ALA A 204 -23.42 29.00 -1.11
C ALA A 204 -22.13 28.51 -0.43
N GLU A 205 -21.89 27.19 -0.45
CA GLU A 205 -20.66 26.61 0.07
C GLU A 205 -19.57 26.60 -1.00
N SER A 206 -18.42 27.18 -0.68
CA SER A 206 -17.27 27.33 -1.55
C SER A 206 -16.20 26.26 -1.34
N HIS A 207 -16.19 25.60 -0.18
CA HIS A 207 -15.17 24.62 0.18
C HIS A 207 -15.74 23.20 0.13
N ILE A 208 -15.10 22.34 -0.66
CA ILE A 208 -15.55 20.97 -0.90
C ILE A 208 -14.44 19.98 -0.56
N VAL A 209 -14.73 19.02 0.31
CA VAL A 209 -13.91 17.82 0.48
C VAL A 209 -14.52 16.71 -0.36
N LEU A 210 -13.80 16.23 -1.38
CA LEU A 210 -14.28 15.22 -2.32
C LEU A 210 -13.57 13.88 -2.07
N ASP A 211 -14.36 12.88 -1.67
CA ASP A 211 -13.95 11.49 -1.47
C ASP A 211 -14.70 10.56 -2.41
N CYS A 212 -14.07 10.22 -3.53
CA CYS A 212 -14.57 9.25 -4.48
C CYS A 212 -13.43 8.46 -5.13
N SER A 213 -13.78 7.40 -5.85
CA SER A 213 -12.88 6.63 -6.68
C SER A 213 -12.18 7.52 -7.71
N THR A 214 -10.88 7.26 -7.94
CA THR A 214 -10.03 8.05 -8.84
C THR A 214 -10.65 8.20 -10.23
N GLU A 215 -11.28 7.14 -10.74
CA GLU A 215 -11.96 7.12 -12.04
C GLU A 215 -13.12 8.13 -12.16
N LYS A 216 -13.79 8.47 -11.05
CA LYS A 216 -14.94 9.39 -11.05
C LYS A 216 -14.58 10.85 -10.84
N ILE A 217 -13.37 11.15 -10.36
CA ILE A 217 -12.97 12.51 -10.00
C ILE A 217 -13.11 13.45 -11.20
N TYR A 218 -12.59 13.05 -12.37
CA TYR A 218 -12.66 13.85 -13.59
C TYR A 218 -14.11 14.17 -13.98
N ASP A 219 -14.99 13.17 -13.98
CA ASP A 219 -16.41 13.35 -14.31
C ASP A 219 -17.14 14.26 -13.32
N VAL A 220 -16.85 14.14 -12.01
CA VAL A 220 -17.42 15.03 -10.99
C VAL A 220 -16.97 16.48 -11.20
N LEU A 221 -15.66 16.70 -11.44
CA LEU A 221 -15.11 18.04 -11.68
C LEU A 221 -15.66 18.65 -12.98
N LYS A 222 -15.78 17.85 -14.04
CA LYS A 222 -16.38 18.28 -15.32
C LYS A 222 -17.84 18.71 -15.14
N GLN A 223 -18.62 17.95 -14.39
CA GLN A 223 -20.00 18.31 -14.09
C GLN A 223 -20.10 19.53 -13.17
N ALA A 224 -19.16 19.70 -12.23
CA ALA A 224 -19.04 20.90 -11.41
C ALA A 224 -18.74 22.14 -12.27
N GLN A 225 -17.84 22.02 -13.26
CA GLN A 225 -17.51 23.08 -14.21
C GLN A 225 -18.75 23.52 -15.01
N GLN A 226 -19.53 22.57 -15.53
CA GLN A 226 -20.75 22.85 -16.30
C GLN A 226 -21.80 23.66 -15.54
N ILE A 227 -21.79 23.60 -14.21
CA ILE A 227 -22.73 24.35 -13.37
C ILE A 227 -22.08 25.56 -12.67
N GLY A 228 -20.84 25.90 -13.02
CA GLY A 228 -20.13 27.05 -12.45
C GLY A 228 -19.68 26.85 -11.00
N MET A 229 -19.32 25.63 -10.62
CA MET A 229 -18.64 25.32 -9.36
C MET A 229 -17.12 25.15 -9.51
N MET A 230 -16.58 25.44 -10.71
CA MET A 230 -15.13 25.49 -10.95
C MET A 230 -14.74 26.94 -11.27
N SER A 231 -14.65 27.76 -10.22
CA SER A 231 -14.23 29.16 -10.28
C SER A 231 -13.23 29.48 -9.17
N ASP A 232 -12.61 30.65 -9.22
CA ASP A 232 -11.77 31.27 -8.17
C ASP A 232 -12.40 31.29 -6.76
N TYR A 233 -13.73 31.36 -6.66
CA TYR A 233 -14.45 31.23 -5.39
C TYR A 233 -14.41 29.83 -4.78
N HIS A 234 -14.11 28.77 -5.54
CA HIS A 234 -14.24 27.39 -5.07
C HIS A 234 -12.88 26.79 -4.74
N SER A 235 -12.85 25.98 -3.67
CA SER A 235 -11.68 25.21 -3.26
C SER A 235 -12.05 23.74 -3.02
N TYR A 236 -11.34 22.83 -3.66
CA TYR A 236 -11.53 21.39 -3.58
C TYR A 236 -10.35 20.72 -2.89
N LEU A 237 -10.63 19.99 -1.82
CA LEU A 237 -9.70 19.04 -1.21
C LEU A 237 -10.09 17.63 -1.64
N ILE A 238 -9.29 17.02 -2.51
CA ILE A 238 -9.51 15.68 -3.03
C ILE A 238 -8.71 14.68 -2.21
N THR A 239 -9.37 13.62 -1.76
CA THR A 239 -8.79 12.68 -0.78
C THR A 239 -8.12 11.47 -1.43
N SER A 240 -8.22 11.32 -2.76
CA SER A 240 -7.51 10.27 -3.51
C SER A 240 -6.02 10.59 -3.60
N LEU A 241 -5.19 9.62 -3.20
CA LEU A 241 -3.72 9.70 -3.31
C LEU A 241 -3.21 9.58 -4.74
N ASP A 242 -4.09 9.20 -5.66
CA ASP A 242 -3.81 9.01 -7.08
C ASP A 242 -4.35 10.16 -7.93
N LEU A 243 -4.57 11.34 -7.34
CA LEU A 243 -4.99 12.53 -8.11
C LEU A 243 -4.02 12.87 -9.25
N HIS A 244 -2.72 12.58 -9.08
CA HIS A 244 -1.69 12.81 -10.10
C HIS A 244 -1.83 11.91 -11.33
N THR A 245 -2.66 10.88 -11.29
CA THR A 245 -2.93 10.02 -12.45
C THR A 245 -4.00 10.59 -13.36
N ILE A 246 -4.64 11.69 -12.99
CA ILE A 246 -5.71 12.32 -13.73
C ILE A 246 -5.18 13.56 -14.43
N ASP A 247 -5.53 13.71 -15.71
CA ASP A 247 -5.29 14.95 -16.42
C ASP A 247 -6.31 16.01 -16.00
N LEU A 248 -5.82 17.07 -15.36
CA LEU A 248 -6.61 18.20 -14.86
C LEU A 248 -6.41 19.46 -15.72
N ASP A 249 -5.79 19.37 -16.89
CA ASP A 249 -5.48 20.51 -17.75
C ASP A 249 -6.71 21.37 -18.09
N GLU A 250 -7.88 20.73 -18.29
CA GLU A 250 -9.16 21.39 -18.56
C GLU A 250 -9.62 22.31 -17.42
N PHE A 251 -9.18 22.06 -16.19
CA PHE A 251 -9.61 22.79 -15.00
C PHE A 251 -8.65 23.91 -14.57
N LYS A 252 -7.43 23.96 -15.13
CA LYS A 252 -6.38 24.91 -14.74
C LYS A 252 -6.76 26.39 -14.91
N TYR A 253 -7.60 26.68 -15.90
CA TYR A 253 -7.97 28.06 -16.25
C TYR A 253 -9.18 28.60 -15.47
N GLY A 254 -9.84 27.75 -14.67
CA GLY A 254 -11.02 28.16 -13.89
C GLY A 254 -10.69 29.03 -12.66
N GLY A 255 -9.43 29.09 -12.23
CA GLY A 255 -9.04 29.77 -10.99
C GLY A 255 -9.36 28.97 -9.71
N THR A 256 -10.03 27.82 -9.83
CA THR A 256 -10.34 26.92 -8.71
C THR A 256 -9.07 26.39 -8.06
N ASN A 257 -9.01 26.44 -6.73
CA ASN A 257 -7.95 25.73 -6.00
C ASN A 257 -8.31 24.26 -5.89
N ILE A 258 -7.54 23.39 -6.53
CA ILE A 258 -7.65 21.93 -6.37
C ILE A 258 -6.43 21.49 -5.60
N THR A 259 -6.63 20.76 -4.51
CA THR A 259 -5.55 20.24 -3.70
C THR A 259 -5.75 18.76 -3.43
N GLY A 260 -4.65 18.02 -3.52
CA GLY A 260 -4.60 16.61 -3.16
C GLY A 260 -3.35 16.26 -2.36
N PHE A 261 -3.37 15.06 -1.78
CA PHE A 261 -2.19 14.45 -1.19
C PHE A 261 -1.58 13.48 -2.19
N ARG A 262 -0.25 13.45 -2.27
CA ARG A 262 0.47 12.51 -3.12
C ARG A 262 1.61 11.85 -2.35
N LEU A 263 1.70 10.52 -2.39
CA LEU A 263 2.79 9.76 -1.78
C LEU A 263 3.99 9.56 -2.73
N ILE A 264 3.72 9.48 -4.02
CA ILE A 264 4.75 9.25 -5.04
C ILE A 264 5.25 10.58 -5.57
N ASN A 265 6.56 10.76 -5.68
CA ASN A 265 7.10 11.85 -6.48
C ASN A 265 7.50 11.33 -7.88
N PRO A 266 6.71 11.62 -8.94
CA PRO A 266 6.99 11.14 -10.29
C PRO A 266 8.29 11.71 -10.87
N ASP A 267 8.78 12.83 -10.33
CA ASP A 267 10.01 13.48 -10.82
C ASP A 267 11.28 12.80 -10.30
N THR A 268 11.15 11.81 -9.42
CA THR A 268 12.32 11.10 -8.89
C THR A 268 12.97 10.21 -9.97
N PRO A 269 14.31 10.16 -10.04
CA PRO A 269 15.02 9.32 -11.02
C PRO A 269 14.65 7.84 -10.93
N VAL A 270 14.34 7.35 -9.73
CA VAL A 270 13.90 5.97 -9.50
C VAL A 270 12.57 5.72 -10.21
N VAL A 271 11.54 6.55 -9.95
CA VAL A 271 10.22 6.39 -10.59
C VAL A 271 10.32 6.53 -12.11
N GLN A 272 11.09 7.50 -12.61
CA GLN A 272 11.32 7.68 -14.04
C GLN A 272 12.01 6.48 -14.71
N LYS A 273 12.98 5.87 -14.03
CA LYS A 273 13.65 4.65 -14.53
C LYS A 273 12.68 3.48 -14.59
N VAL A 274 11.86 3.30 -13.55
CA VAL A 274 10.86 2.23 -13.48
C VAL A 274 9.83 2.39 -14.61
N LEU A 275 9.29 3.61 -14.81
CA LEU A 275 8.34 3.91 -15.88
C LEU A 275 8.92 3.66 -17.28
N LYS A 276 10.15 4.12 -17.55
CA LYS A 276 10.83 3.89 -18.84
C LYS A 276 10.99 2.41 -19.18
N GLN A 277 11.23 1.57 -18.19
CA GLN A 277 11.41 0.13 -18.39
C GLN A 277 10.09 -0.61 -18.66
N TRP A 278 8.94 -0.03 -18.31
CA TRP A 278 7.62 -0.62 -18.58
C TRP A 278 7.13 -0.36 -20.01
N GLY A 279 7.84 0.46 -20.78
CA GLY A 279 7.51 0.81 -22.17
C GLY A 279 6.81 2.16 -22.28
N GLU A 280 6.80 2.72 -23.49
CA GLU A 280 6.32 4.09 -23.77
C GLU A 280 4.82 4.33 -23.50
N ASN A 281 4.04 3.26 -23.28
CA ASN A 281 2.60 3.36 -23.01
C ASN A 281 2.25 3.68 -21.54
N PHE A 282 3.21 3.64 -20.61
CA PHE A 282 2.94 3.83 -19.19
C PHE A 282 3.58 5.12 -18.67
N THR A 283 2.76 6.16 -18.56
CA THR A 283 3.20 7.49 -18.12
C THR A 283 3.01 7.73 -16.62
N VAL A 284 2.12 6.98 -15.95
CA VAL A 284 1.80 7.20 -14.54
C VAL A 284 1.67 5.90 -13.74
N MET A 285 2.13 5.95 -12.48
CA MET A 285 2.08 4.86 -11.51
C MET A 285 1.09 5.18 -10.39
N SER A 286 0.24 4.21 -10.02
CA SER A 286 -0.65 4.35 -8.85
C SER A 286 0.09 4.12 -7.54
N THR A 287 -0.45 4.67 -6.46
CA THR A 287 0.09 4.60 -5.11
C THR A 287 0.27 3.17 -4.64
N GLU A 288 -0.76 2.33 -4.76
CA GLU A 288 -0.71 0.92 -4.35
C GLU A 288 0.36 0.14 -5.13
N THR A 289 0.58 0.51 -6.40
CA THR A 289 1.58 -0.08 -7.28
C THR A 289 3.00 0.31 -6.85
N ALA A 290 3.26 1.59 -6.55
CA ALA A 290 4.56 2.03 -6.04
C ALA A 290 4.90 1.42 -4.68
N LEU A 291 3.90 1.30 -3.80
CA LEU A 291 4.09 0.69 -2.48
C LEU A 291 4.52 -0.79 -2.57
N ILE A 292 4.24 -1.51 -3.67
CA ILE A 292 4.76 -2.88 -3.88
C ILE A 292 6.28 -2.85 -4.07
N TYR A 293 6.80 -1.86 -4.81
CA TYR A 293 8.24 -1.67 -4.98
C TYR A 293 8.91 -1.47 -3.62
N ASP A 294 8.34 -0.58 -2.80
CA ASP A 294 8.83 -0.27 -1.47
C ASP A 294 8.69 -1.46 -0.52
N ALA A 295 7.62 -2.26 -0.62
CA ALA A 295 7.43 -3.45 0.19
C ALA A 295 8.53 -4.48 -0.04
N VAL A 296 8.93 -4.73 -1.30
CA VAL A 296 10.01 -5.67 -1.63
C VAL A 296 11.34 -5.17 -1.07
N HIS A 297 11.62 -3.86 -1.18
CA HIS A 297 12.83 -3.26 -0.61
C HIS A 297 12.83 -3.27 0.92
N LEU A 298 11.69 -3.03 1.55
CA LEU A 298 11.50 -3.11 2.99
C LEU A 298 11.81 -4.54 3.49
N PHE A 299 11.22 -5.54 2.85
CA PHE A 299 11.48 -6.94 3.15
C PHE A 299 12.96 -7.28 2.99
N ALA A 300 13.58 -6.92 1.86
CA ALA A 300 14.98 -7.23 1.58
C ALA A 300 15.94 -6.61 2.60
N ARG A 301 15.71 -5.34 2.96
CA ARG A 301 16.50 -4.64 3.99
C ARG A 301 16.32 -5.25 5.36
N ALA A 302 15.08 -5.51 5.77
CA ALA A 302 14.79 -6.13 7.06
C ALA A 302 15.39 -7.54 7.17
N LEU A 303 15.35 -8.32 6.09
CA LEU A 303 15.95 -9.65 6.05
C LEU A 303 17.48 -9.59 6.11
N HIS A 304 18.08 -8.62 5.43
CA HIS A 304 19.52 -8.38 5.49
C HIS A 304 19.97 -8.01 6.92
N ASP A 305 19.25 -7.09 7.57
CA ASP A 305 19.52 -6.69 8.96
C ASP A 305 19.35 -7.89 9.90
N LEU A 306 18.32 -8.73 9.69
CA LEU A 306 18.10 -9.93 10.49
C LEU A 306 19.24 -10.96 10.31
N ASP A 307 19.68 -11.24 9.08
CA ASP A 307 20.79 -12.19 8.78
C ASP A 307 22.10 -11.77 9.44
N SER A 308 22.32 -10.47 9.61
CA SER A 308 23.50 -9.95 10.32
C SER A 308 23.47 -10.26 11.82
N SER A 309 22.27 -10.44 12.40
CA SER A 309 22.05 -10.59 13.84
C SER A 309 21.75 -12.04 14.27
N GLN A 310 21.12 -12.83 13.42
CA GLN A 310 20.63 -14.17 13.71
C GLN A 310 20.83 -15.08 12.50
N LYS A 311 21.11 -16.36 12.76
CA LYS A 311 21.11 -17.38 11.71
C LYS A 311 19.67 -17.70 11.33
N ILE A 312 19.34 -17.55 10.05
CA ILE A 312 18.00 -17.75 9.52
C ILE A 312 17.98 -19.04 8.69
N ASP A 313 16.96 -19.87 8.91
CA ASP A 313 16.64 -21.01 8.07
C ASP A 313 15.23 -20.84 7.49
N ILE A 314 15.08 -20.93 6.17
CA ILE A 314 13.79 -20.81 5.47
C ILE A 314 13.39 -22.22 5.02
N LYS A 315 12.26 -22.71 5.53
CA LYS A 315 11.79 -24.07 5.27
C LYS A 315 10.46 -24.08 4.54
N PRO A 316 10.22 -25.08 3.67
CA PRO A 316 8.88 -25.41 3.20
C PRO A 316 7.95 -25.69 4.37
N LEU A 317 6.73 -25.17 4.29
CA LEU A 317 5.66 -25.41 5.26
C LEU A 317 4.45 -26.04 4.59
N SER A 318 3.68 -26.83 5.35
CA SER A 318 2.39 -27.36 4.93
C SER A 318 1.28 -26.71 5.74
N CYS A 319 0.23 -26.22 5.08
CA CYS A 319 -0.95 -25.68 5.77
C CYS A 319 -1.70 -26.72 6.60
N ASP A 320 -1.50 -28.01 6.33
CA ASP A 320 -2.13 -29.11 7.08
C ASP A 320 -1.31 -29.52 8.32
N ALA A 321 -0.08 -29.03 8.44
CA ALA A 321 0.83 -29.31 9.55
C ALA A 321 0.78 -28.19 10.59
N SER A 322 1.21 -28.51 11.81
CA SER A 322 1.32 -27.54 12.91
C SER A 322 2.66 -26.78 12.94
N ASP A 323 3.59 -27.12 12.04
CA ASP A 323 4.92 -26.51 12.02
C ASP A 323 4.85 -25.07 11.47
N THR A 324 5.44 -24.13 12.20
CA THR A 324 5.51 -22.71 11.82
C THR A 324 6.94 -22.29 11.49
N TRP A 325 7.11 -21.08 10.95
CA TRP A 325 8.44 -20.51 10.75
C TRP A 325 8.97 -19.77 11.98
N SER A 326 10.02 -20.32 12.60
CA SER A 326 10.62 -19.79 13.85
C SER A 326 11.14 -18.35 13.78
N HIS A 327 11.35 -17.78 12.59
CA HIS A 327 11.90 -16.43 12.41
C HIS A 327 10.90 -15.40 11.91
N GLY A 328 9.64 -15.79 11.69
CA GLY A 328 8.60 -14.91 11.15
C GLY A 328 8.45 -13.62 11.94
N TYR A 329 8.13 -13.73 13.22
CA TYR A 329 7.94 -12.56 14.10
C TYR A 329 9.17 -11.69 14.23
N SER A 330 10.36 -12.29 14.28
CA SER A 330 11.62 -11.54 14.29
C SER A 330 11.73 -10.67 13.04
N LEU A 331 11.50 -11.25 11.86
CA LEU A 331 11.55 -10.50 10.60
C LEU A 331 10.51 -9.37 10.55
N ILE A 332 9.29 -9.61 11.04
CA ILE A 332 8.24 -8.58 11.14
C ILE A 332 8.66 -7.42 12.04
N ASN A 333 9.32 -7.70 13.16
CA ASN A 333 9.83 -6.66 14.05
C ASN A 333 10.93 -5.83 13.38
N TYR A 334 11.84 -6.47 12.64
CA TYR A 334 12.84 -5.76 11.83
C TYR A 334 12.18 -4.90 10.74
N MET A 335 11.15 -5.41 10.04
CA MET A 335 10.40 -4.61 9.07
C MET A 335 9.76 -3.37 9.70
N LYS A 336 9.18 -3.50 10.90
CA LYS A 336 8.60 -2.35 11.62
C LYS A 336 9.66 -1.29 11.95
N ILE A 337 10.86 -1.70 12.38
CA ILE A 337 11.99 -0.81 12.67
C ILE A 337 12.50 -0.11 11.40
N VAL A 338 12.67 -0.86 10.30
CA VAL A 338 13.13 -0.28 9.02
C VAL A 338 12.10 0.70 8.48
N MET A 339 10.80 0.38 8.59
CA MET A 339 9.73 1.27 8.17
C MET A 339 9.74 2.60 8.93
N GLU A 340 10.03 2.62 10.23
CA GLU A 340 10.18 3.87 11.00
C GLU A 340 11.32 4.75 10.48
N LYS A 341 12.41 4.15 9.97
CA LYS A 341 13.53 4.89 9.34
C LYS A 341 13.17 5.42 7.94
N ILE A 342 12.28 4.73 7.21
CA ILE A 342 11.84 5.12 5.85
C ILE A 342 10.72 6.16 5.87
N ARG A 343 10.01 6.33 6.99
CA ARG A 343 8.84 7.24 7.17
C ARG A 343 9.08 8.74 6.93
N ASN A 344 10.21 9.16 6.36
CA ASN A 344 10.35 10.45 5.68
C ASN A 344 9.57 10.46 4.34
N ILE A 345 8.31 10.02 4.37
CA ILE A 345 7.38 10.09 3.24
C ILE A 345 7.18 11.58 2.94
N VAL A 346 7.65 12.01 1.78
CA VAL A 346 7.41 13.37 1.29
C VAL A 346 5.97 13.43 0.81
N ILE A 347 5.07 13.90 1.68
CA ILE A 347 3.74 14.32 1.26
C ILE A 347 3.93 15.58 0.41
N ASN A 348 3.79 15.43 -0.90
CA ASN A 348 3.69 16.59 -1.78
C ASN A 348 2.23 17.02 -1.82
N ILE A 349 2.01 18.30 -1.47
CA ILE A 349 0.74 18.98 -1.67
C ILE A 349 0.84 19.62 -3.06
N SER A 350 0.04 19.14 -4.00
CA SER A 350 -0.10 19.72 -5.35
C SER A 350 -1.36 20.54 -5.44
#